data_AF-A0A7K2A9P1-F1
#
_entry.id   AF-A0A7K2A9P1-F1
#
_cell.length_a   1.000
_cell.length_b   1.000
_cell.length_c   1.000
_cell.angle_alpha   90.00
_cell.angle_beta   90.00
_cell.angle_gamma   90.00
#
_symmetry.space_group_name_H-M   'P 1'
#
loop_
_entity.id
_entity.type
_entity.pdbx_description
1 polymer ?
#
loop_
_entity_poly.entity_id
_entity_poly.type
_entity_poly.pdbx_seq_one_letter_code
_entity_poly.pdbx_strand_id
1 'polypeptide(L)'
;MAGSASTGESPRETRTVAIDAEVLAGKRFAYQEDMSLVEDIDLLAATPGPDINWLEDITLLEEDGVPAVFDRYSNSFLKIYFDIPAGREDEIARKVLVKHLTEGNSYGITLKDIHCKFPQVELGPWVEDSPIVGTDWKQPVLEGWTAPAGH
;
A
#
# COMPACT_ATOMS: atom_id res chain seq x y z
N MET A 1 -37.82 33.30 26.91
CA MET A 1 -38.05 32.40 25.77
C MET A 1 -37.03 32.75 24.69
N ALA A 2 -36.24 31.73 24.29
CA ALA A 2 -35.30 31.65 23.16
C ALA A 2 -34.09 32.62 23.18
N GLY A 3 -32.84 32.18 22.98
CA GLY A 3 -32.29 30.86 22.70
C GLY A 3 -30.77 30.96 22.72
N SER A 4 -30.12 30.07 23.46
CA SER A 4 -28.66 29.95 23.56
C SER A 4 -28.11 29.44 22.23
N ALA A 5 -27.16 30.16 21.64
CA ALA A 5 -26.39 29.66 20.51
C ALA A 5 -25.41 28.61 21.03
N SER A 6 -25.72 27.33 20.76
CA SER A 6 -24.77 26.23 20.92
C SER A 6 -23.64 26.43 19.92
N THR A 7 -22.45 26.79 20.43
CA THR A 7 -21.18 26.61 19.72
C THR A 7 -20.99 25.11 19.52
N GLY A 8 -21.43 24.62 18.36
CA GLY A 8 -21.15 23.27 17.89
C GLY A 8 -19.68 23.14 17.56
N GLU A 9 -18.85 22.92 18.58
CA GLU A 9 -17.51 22.41 18.40
C GLU A 9 -17.65 20.92 18.07
N SER A 10 -17.63 20.60 16.77
CA SER A 10 -17.37 19.22 16.34
C SER A 10 -16.07 18.79 17.02
N PRO A 11 -16.02 17.63 17.69
CA PRO A 11 -14.74 17.06 18.10
C PRO A 11 -13.88 17.03 16.84
N ARG A 12 -12.68 17.63 16.89
CA ARG A 12 -11.68 17.32 15.88
C ARG A 12 -11.45 15.83 16.02
N GLU A 13 -12.02 15.04 15.12
CA GLU A 13 -11.61 13.65 14.94
C GLU A 13 -10.09 13.66 14.93
N THR A 14 -9.51 12.89 15.86
CA THR A 14 -8.07 12.65 15.91
C THR A 14 -7.65 12.21 14.51
N ARG A 15 -6.95 13.07 13.78
CA ARG A 15 -6.43 12.77 12.45
C ARG A 15 -5.24 11.83 12.56
N THR A 16 -5.50 10.57 12.92
CA THR A 16 -4.62 9.47 12.54
C THR A 16 -4.98 9.12 11.10
N VAL A 17 -4.36 9.82 10.15
CA VAL A 17 -4.43 9.45 8.73
C VAL A 17 -3.20 8.60 8.39
N ALA A 18 -2.93 7.60 9.22
CA ALA A 18 -2.14 6.46 8.78
C ALA A 18 -3.12 5.59 8.00
N ILE A 19 -2.87 5.47 6.69
CA ILE A 19 -3.78 4.76 5.80
C ILE A 19 -3.45 3.28 5.92
N ASP A 20 -4.46 2.44 6.12
CA ASP A 20 -4.33 0.99 6.24
C ASP A 20 -4.45 0.35 4.84
N ALA A 21 -3.54 -0.58 4.51
CA ALA A 21 -3.54 -1.28 3.23
C ALA A 21 -4.85 -2.05 2.99
N GLU A 22 -5.47 -2.59 4.04
CA GLU A 22 -6.75 -3.30 3.96
C GLU A 22 -7.90 -2.36 3.60
N VAL A 23 -7.88 -1.15 4.16
CA VAL A 23 -8.87 -0.12 3.88
C VAL A 23 -8.77 0.35 2.44
N LEU A 24 -7.55 0.56 1.93
CA LEU A 24 -7.32 0.92 0.53
C LEU A 24 -7.74 -0.19 -0.44
N ALA A 25 -7.39 -1.44 -0.12
CA ALA A 25 -7.68 -2.58 -0.97
C ALA A 25 -9.13 -3.08 -0.85
N GLY A 26 -9.86 -2.67 0.19
CA GLY A 26 -11.19 -3.18 0.52
C GLY A 26 -11.21 -4.67 0.89
N LYS A 27 -10.05 -5.26 1.18
CA LYS A 27 -9.88 -6.68 1.49
C LYS A 27 -8.66 -6.88 2.38
N ARG A 28 -8.66 -8.00 3.11
CA ARG A 28 -7.48 -8.52 3.81
C ARG A 28 -6.70 -9.48 2.91
N PHE A 29 -5.40 -9.60 3.13
CA PHE A 29 -4.51 -10.52 2.43
C PHE A 29 -4.14 -11.72 3.30
N ALA A 30 -4.12 -12.93 2.73
CA ALA A 30 -3.92 -14.17 3.50
C ALA A 30 -2.59 -14.21 4.28
N TYR A 31 -1.52 -13.68 3.70
CA TYR A 31 -0.20 -13.61 4.35
C TYR A 31 -0.12 -12.63 5.54
N GLN A 32 -1.20 -11.90 5.84
CA GLN A 32 -1.26 -11.13 7.09
C GLN A 32 -1.61 -12.02 8.29
N GLU A 33 -2.24 -13.17 8.06
CA GLU A 33 -2.71 -14.07 9.12
C GLU A 33 -1.92 -15.39 9.17
N ASP A 34 -1.17 -15.72 8.12
CA ASP A 34 -0.42 -16.96 8.01
C ASP A 34 1.06 -16.72 7.62
N MET A 35 1.96 -16.92 8.58
CA MET A 35 3.41 -16.79 8.39
C MET A 35 3.96 -17.79 7.37
N SER A 36 3.34 -18.97 7.22
CA SER A 36 3.83 -20.01 6.30
C SER A 36 3.74 -19.58 4.83
N LEU A 37 2.97 -18.54 4.52
CA LEU A 37 2.86 -17.97 3.17
C LEU A 37 4.02 -17.04 2.80
N VAL A 38 4.91 -16.73 3.75
CA VAL A 38 6.04 -15.80 3.55
C VAL A 38 7.38 -16.33 4.04
N GLU A 39 7.40 -17.41 4.84
CA GLU A 39 8.61 -17.87 5.53
C GLU A 39 9.74 -18.30 4.59
N ASP A 40 9.37 -18.83 3.44
CA ASP A 40 10.18 -19.41 2.37
C ASP A 40 10.60 -18.39 1.29
N ILE A 41 10.21 -17.12 1.45
CA ILE A 41 10.67 -16.03 0.57
C ILE A 41 12.17 -15.81 0.75
N ASP A 42 12.94 -16.01 -0.32
CA ASP A 42 14.33 -15.60 -0.40
C ASP A 42 14.41 -14.09 -0.66
N LEU A 43 14.71 -13.32 0.39
CA LEU A 43 14.80 -11.86 0.31
C LEU A 43 15.90 -11.39 -0.65
N LEU A 44 17.00 -12.12 -0.78
CA LEU A 44 18.10 -11.75 -1.67
C LEU A 44 17.70 -11.99 -3.12
N ALA A 45 17.06 -13.13 -3.41
CA ALA A 45 16.57 -13.43 -4.76
C ALA A 45 15.39 -12.55 -5.17
N ALA A 46 14.51 -12.19 -4.22
CA ALA A 46 13.32 -11.39 -4.49
C ALA A 46 13.59 -9.88 -4.54
N THR A 47 14.77 -9.43 -4.09
CA THR A 47 15.14 -8.00 -4.16
C THR A 47 15.66 -7.65 -5.54
N PRO A 48 15.02 -6.69 -6.23
CA PRO A 48 15.46 -6.34 -7.57
C PRO A 48 16.73 -5.48 -7.55
N GLY A 49 17.72 -5.90 -8.35
CA GLY A 49 18.98 -5.19 -8.50
C GLY A 49 20.03 -5.54 -7.43
N PRO A 50 21.28 -5.08 -7.61
CA PRO A 50 22.40 -5.42 -6.73
C PRO A 50 22.43 -4.62 -5.42
N ASP A 51 21.52 -3.66 -5.23
CA ASP A 51 21.53 -2.73 -4.10
C ASP A 51 20.58 -3.19 -2.97
N ILE A 52 21.18 -3.75 -1.92
CA ILE A 52 20.48 -4.28 -0.74
C ILE A 52 19.98 -3.20 0.22
N ASN A 53 20.40 -1.93 0.05
CA ASN A 53 20.03 -0.82 0.94
C ASN A 53 18.50 -0.67 1.08
N TRP A 54 17.75 -1.07 0.05
CA TRP A 54 16.28 -1.06 0.09
C TRP A 54 15.70 -1.98 1.19
N LEU A 55 16.28 -3.16 1.41
CA LEU A 55 15.80 -4.10 2.43
C LEU A 55 16.14 -3.60 3.83
N GLU A 56 17.30 -2.97 4.00
CA GLU A 56 17.77 -2.46 5.30
C GLU A 56 16.84 -1.36 5.85
N ASP A 57 16.25 -0.57 4.96
CA ASP A 57 15.25 0.46 5.29
C ASP A 57 13.89 -0.09 5.75
N ILE A 58 13.64 -1.40 5.62
CA ILE A 58 12.39 -2.03 6.04
C ILE A 58 12.59 -2.61 7.43
N THR A 59 11.83 -2.08 8.39
CA THR A 59 11.79 -2.56 9.77
C THR A 59 10.36 -2.88 10.18
N LEU A 60 10.22 -3.71 11.20
CA LEU A 60 8.93 -3.88 11.85
C LEU A 60 8.56 -2.57 12.57
N LEU A 61 7.33 -2.13 12.35
CA LEU A 61 6.70 -0.98 13.00
C LEU A 61 5.45 -1.46 13.74
N GLU A 62 4.71 -0.49 14.29
CA GLU A 62 3.45 -0.75 14.98
C GLU A 62 2.43 0.29 14.53
N GLU A 63 1.20 -0.17 14.24
CA GLU A 63 0.05 0.67 13.91
C GLU A 63 -1.15 0.19 14.74
N ASP A 64 -1.77 1.09 15.51
CA ASP A 64 -2.87 0.79 16.43
C ASP A 64 -2.58 -0.36 17.42
N GLY A 65 -1.33 -0.49 17.88
CA GLY A 65 -0.92 -1.60 18.77
C GLY A 65 -0.76 -2.94 18.04
N VAL A 66 -0.80 -2.95 16.71
CA VAL A 66 -0.61 -4.15 15.87
C VAL A 66 0.73 -4.05 15.14
N PRO A 67 1.56 -5.10 15.14
CA PRO A 67 2.77 -5.15 14.32
C PRO A 67 2.44 -4.86 12.85
N ALA A 68 3.22 -4.00 12.20
CA ALA A 68 2.96 -3.59 10.83
C ALA A 68 4.24 -3.28 10.07
N VAL A 69 4.18 -3.36 8.75
CA VAL A 69 5.25 -2.89 7.85
C VAL A 69 4.73 -1.76 6.97
N PHE A 70 5.55 -0.75 6.73
CA PHE A 70 5.17 0.41 5.92
C PHE A 70 5.42 0.17 4.43
N ASP A 71 4.36 0.23 3.62
CA ASP A 71 4.46 0.21 2.17
C ASP A 71 4.62 1.64 1.62
N ARG A 72 5.83 1.96 1.14
CA ARG A 72 6.16 3.25 0.52
C ARG A 72 5.41 3.49 -0.79
N TYR A 73 4.99 2.46 -1.53
CA TYR A 73 4.29 2.65 -2.82
C TYR A 73 2.86 3.18 -2.63
N SER A 74 2.18 2.72 -1.59
CA SER A 74 0.83 3.17 -1.25
C SER A 74 0.78 4.20 -0.12
N ASN A 75 1.92 4.46 0.55
CA ASN A 75 2.00 5.22 1.80
C ASN A 75 1.01 4.71 2.85
N SER A 76 1.00 3.38 3.05
CA SER A 76 0.07 2.71 3.95
C SER A 76 0.77 1.70 4.85
N PHE A 77 0.15 1.37 5.98
CA PHE A 77 0.60 0.29 6.85
C PHE A 77 -0.08 -1.02 6.48
N LEU A 78 0.72 -2.08 6.41
CA LEU A 78 0.28 -3.46 6.24
C LEU A 78 0.45 -4.19 7.58
N LYS A 79 -0.67 -4.44 8.26
CA LYS A 79 -0.71 -5.09 9.57
C LYS A 79 -0.41 -6.59 9.47
N ILE A 80 0.21 -7.13 10.52
CA ILE A 80 0.60 -8.53 10.67
C ILE A 80 -0.11 -9.08 11.91
N TYR A 81 -0.88 -10.16 11.74
CA TYR A 81 -1.80 -10.70 12.76
C TYR A 81 -1.37 -12.07 13.31
N PHE A 82 -0.20 -12.56 12.94
CA PHE A 82 0.40 -13.76 13.51
C PHE A 82 1.55 -13.39 14.46
N ASP A 83 1.88 -14.31 15.37
CA ASP A 83 2.99 -14.13 16.29
C ASP A 83 4.33 -14.11 15.54
N ILE A 84 5.07 -13.02 15.67
CA ILE A 84 6.39 -12.88 15.05
C ILE A 84 7.45 -13.45 16.00
N PRO A 85 8.28 -14.41 15.56
CA PRO A 85 9.34 -14.95 16.41
C PRO A 85 10.34 -13.88 16.82
N ALA A 86 10.70 -13.85 18.10
CA ALA A 86 11.67 -12.92 18.64
C ALA A 86 13.03 -13.02 17.91
N GLY A 87 13.60 -11.87 17.54
CA GLY A 87 14.84 -11.77 16.77
C GLY A 87 14.67 -11.93 15.26
N ARG A 88 13.44 -12.09 14.75
CA ARG A 88 13.10 -12.17 13.31
C ARG A 88 12.14 -11.07 12.86
N GLU A 89 11.96 -10.02 13.66
CA GLU A 89 10.97 -8.97 13.46
C GLU A 89 11.10 -8.29 12.09
N ASP A 90 12.27 -7.74 11.81
CA ASP A 90 12.52 -7.06 10.54
C ASP A 90 12.60 -8.02 9.35
N GLU A 91 13.09 -9.24 9.57
CA GLU A 91 13.13 -10.28 8.53
C GLU A 91 11.70 -10.60 8.06
N ILE A 92 10.78 -10.83 9.00
CA ILE A 92 9.38 -11.13 8.70
C ILE A 92 8.67 -9.92 8.10
N ALA A 93 8.90 -8.71 8.61
CA ALA A 93 8.35 -7.49 8.02
C ALA A 93 8.76 -7.34 6.54
N ARG A 94 10.04 -7.56 6.22
CA ARG A 94 10.55 -7.57 4.84
C ARG A 94 9.84 -8.61 3.98
N LYS A 95 9.70 -9.83 4.48
CA LYS A 95 9.07 -10.93 3.73
C LYS A 95 7.60 -10.65 3.43
N VAL A 96 6.86 -10.13 4.41
CA VAL A 96 5.46 -9.69 4.24
C VAL A 96 5.35 -8.58 3.20
N LEU A 97 6.21 -7.55 3.26
CA LEU A 97 6.19 -6.47 2.27
C LEU A 97 6.55 -6.96 0.86
N VAL A 98 7.58 -7.81 0.74
CA VAL A 98 7.99 -8.39 -0.56
C VAL A 98 6.86 -9.22 -1.16
N LYS A 99 6.19 -10.06 -0.36
CA LYS A 99 5.00 -10.81 -0.80
C LYS A 99 3.90 -9.87 -1.31
N HIS A 100 3.64 -8.80 -0.56
CA HIS A 100 2.63 -7.81 -0.91
C HIS A 100 2.93 -7.11 -2.25
N LEU A 101 4.19 -6.71 -2.47
CA LEU A 101 4.62 -6.04 -3.70
C LEU A 101 4.66 -6.97 -4.91
N THR A 102 5.19 -8.19 -4.75
CA THR A 102 5.32 -9.17 -5.85
C THR A 102 3.97 -9.70 -6.33
N GLU A 103 2.96 -9.77 -5.46
CA GLU A 103 1.58 -10.09 -5.83
C GLU A 103 0.78 -8.89 -6.37
N GLY A 104 1.40 -7.71 -6.50
CA GLY A 104 0.73 -6.50 -6.99
C GLY A 104 -0.34 -5.94 -6.07
N ASN A 105 -0.34 -6.36 -4.79
CA ASN A 105 -1.38 -6.00 -3.82
C ASN A 105 -1.22 -4.58 -3.27
N SER A 106 -0.08 -3.93 -3.49
CA SER A 106 0.09 -2.52 -3.14
C SER A 106 -0.91 -1.68 -3.91
N TYR A 107 -1.67 -0.86 -3.20
CA TYR A 107 -2.66 0.01 -3.84
C TYR A 107 -2.01 0.96 -4.86
N GLY A 108 -0.78 1.42 -4.60
CA GLY A 108 -0.02 2.23 -5.55
C GLY A 108 0.28 1.50 -6.87
N ILE A 109 0.45 0.17 -6.83
CA ILE A 109 0.57 -0.68 -8.03
C ILE A 109 -0.78 -0.80 -8.72
N THR A 110 -1.85 -1.13 -7.99
CA THR A 110 -3.21 -1.29 -8.56
C THR A 110 -3.66 -0.03 -9.31
N LEU A 111 -3.35 1.16 -8.79
CA LEU A 111 -3.70 2.42 -9.45
C LEU A 111 -2.98 2.62 -10.80
N LYS A 112 -1.85 1.95 -11.07
CA LYS A 112 -1.14 2.09 -12.34
C LYS A 112 -1.96 1.52 -13.49
N ASP A 113 -2.57 0.36 -13.33
CA ASP A 113 -3.42 -0.24 -14.37
C ASP A 113 -4.58 0.68 -14.74
N ILE A 114 -5.20 1.30 -13.73
CA ILE A 114 -6.40 2.14 -13.90
C ILE A 114 -6.06 3.54 -14.44
N HIS A 115 -4.97 4.15 -13.99
CA HIS A 115 -4.74 5.59 -14.18
C HIS A 115 -3.49 5.96 -14.95
N CYS A 116 -2.63 4.99 -15.28
CA CYS A 116 -1.38 5.34 -15.93
C CYS A 116 -1.63 5.96 -17.32
N LYS A 117 -1.03 7.12 -17.56
CA LYS A 117 -1.14 7.89 -18.80
C LYS A 117 -0.08 7.54 -19.83
N PHE A 118 1.04 6.98 -19.39
CA PHE A 118 2.21 6.72 -20.24
C PHE A 118 2.72 5.30 -20.01
N PRO A 119 3.21 4.60 -21.04
CA PRO A 119 3.70 3.24 -20.89
C PRO A 119 4.71 3.10 -19.75
N GLN A 120 4.43 2.21 -18.79
CA GLN A 120 5.34 1.86 -17.70
C GLN A 120 5.15 0.40 -17.29
N VAL A 121 6.19 -0.21 -16.73
CA VAL A 121 6.13 -1.56 -16.16
C VAL A 121 5.27 -1.56 -14.90
N GLU A 122 4.27 -2.43 -14.83
CA GLU A 122 3.25 -2.46 -13.77
C GLU A 122 3.88 -2.73 -12.39
N LEU A 123 4.44 -3.92 -12.23
CA LEU A 123 5.14 -4.37 -11.01
C LEU A 123 6.59 -3.89 -11.00
N GLY A 124 6.99 -3.04 -11.94
CA GLY A 124 8.37 -2.56 -12.02
C GLY A 124 9.35 -3.74 -12.00
N PRO A 125 10.40 -3.70 -11.17
CA PRO A 125 11.42 -4.73 -11.15
C PRO A 125 11.08 -5.92 -10.24
N TRP A 126 9.89 -5.98 -9.63
CA TRP A 126 9.51 -7.03 -8.66
C TRP A 126 9.24 -8.41 -9.28
N VAL A 127 8.89 -8.46 -10.55
CA VAL A 127 8.56 -9.71 -11.26
C VAL A 127 9.15 -9.66 -12.67
N GLU A 128 9.75 -10.76 -13.11
CA GLU A 128 10.18 -10.94 -14.50
C GLU A 128 8.97 -10.86 -15.45
N ASP A 129 9.15 -10.21 -16.61
CA ASP A 129 8.10 -10.06 -17.63
C ASP A 129 6.80 -9.37 -17.18
N SER A 130 6.88 -8.47 -16.19
CA SER A 130 5.74 -7.65 -15.78
C SER A 130 5.15 -6.86 -16.96
N PRO A 131 3.81 -6.82 -17.11
CA PRO A 131 3.17 -6.19 -18.26
C PRO A 131 3.38 -4.67 -18.27
N ILE A 132 3.21 -4.08 -19.47
CA ILE A 132 3.24 -2.63 -19.66
C ILE A 132 1.81 -2.09 -19.55
N VAL A 133 1.59 -1.20 -18.59
CA VAL A 133 0.32 -0.47 -18.38
C VAL A 133 0.42 0.94 -18.95
N GLY A 134 -0.74 1.59 -19.16
CA GLY A 134 -0.79 2.97 -19.69
C GLY A 134 -0.57 3.10 -21.20
N THR A 135 -0.80 2.02 -21.97
CA THR A 135 -0.69 2.00 -23.44
C THR A 135 -1.96 2.48 -24.17
N ASP A 136 -3.14 2.39 -23.52
CA ASP A 136 -4.44 2.83 -24.05
C ASP A 136 -5.18 3.74 -23.06
N TRP A 137 -4.49 4.75 -22.52
CA TRP A 137 -5.14 5.67 -21.57
C TRP A 137 -6.27 6.46 -22.24
N LYS A 138 -7.43 6.50 -21.57
CA LYS A 138 -8.58 7.29 -22.00
C LYS A 138 -8.90 8.33 -20.95
N GLN A 139 -9.18 9.55 -21.41
CA GLN A 139 -9.56 10.64 -20.53
C GLN A 139 -10.85 10.26 -19.78
N PRO A 140 -10.88 10.35 -18.44
CA PRO A 140 -12.11 10.20 -17.68
C PRO A 140 -13.11 11.26 -18.15
N VAL A 141 -14.28 10.82 -18.60
CA VAL A 141 -15.40 11.70 -18.95
C VAL A 141 -16.39 11.64 -17.80
N LEU A 142 -16.60 12.78 -17.14
CA LEU A 142 -17.65 12.88 -16.13
C LEU A 142 -18.98 13.14 -16.84
N GLU A 143 -19.94 12.22 -16.68
CA GLU A 143 -21.26 12.36 -17.29
C GLU A 143 -21.93 13.68 -16.87
N GLY A 144 -22.44 14.45 -17.84
CA GLY A 144 -23.08 15.74 -17.60
C GLY A 144 -22.12 16.91 -17.31
N TRP A 145 -20.81 16.68 -17.27
CA TRP A 145 -19.84 17.77 -17.12
C TRP A 145 -19.31 18.24 -18.47
N THR A 146 -19.39 19.54 -18.71
CA THR A 146 -18.79 20.18 -19.88
C THR A 146 -17.59 20.99 -19.40
N ALA A 147 -16.43 20.76 -19.99
CA ALA A 147 -15.25 21.57 -19.67
C ALA A 147 -15.55 23.05 -19.94
N PRO A 148 -15.20 23.97 -19.03
CA PRO A 148 -15.31 25.40 -19.32
C PRO A 148 -14.48 25.73 -20.57
N ALA A 149 -15.01 26.60 -21.43
CA ALA A 149 -14.25 27.10 -22.58
C ALA A 149 -12.93 27.70 -22.06
N GLY A 150 -11.81 27.12 -22.50
CA GLY A 150 -10.48 27.52 -22.03
C GLY A 150 -10.21 29.01 -22.26
N HIS A 151 -9.34 29.57 -21.42
CA HIS A 151 -8.81 30.94 -21.55
C HIS A 151 -7.93 31.11 -22.79
#